data_AF-A0A9X5U1K0-F1
#
_entry.id   AF-A0A9X5U1K0-F1
#
_cell.length_a   1.000
_cell.length_b   1.000
_cell.length_c   1.000
_cell.angle_alpha   90.00
_cell.angle_beta   90.00
_cell.angle_gamma   90.00
#
_symmetry.space_group_name_H-M   'P 1'
#
loop_
_entity.id
_entity.type
_entity.pdbx_description
1 polymer ?
#
loop_
_entity_poly.entity_id
_entity_poly.type
_entity_poly.pdbx_seq_one_letter_code
_entity_poly.pdbx_strand_id
1 'polypeptide(L)'
;MNSFISSMQLGFNESFSAITVFQLSASPSDAVSRCVGLWNTKGARRTSTGMQEQFKQRGWTGTELIIGHSGRAFLTNVLFETRSYRRLLSHAPSLVPDRIKRAAITKVYVDIIARTVESESSPVTELWCLTDWATRMNLSGLENSYAESSMHSLEESFNAQGIMTAPARHLNRWDIPSDVPLSLPELTAMRKAAKKSRG
;
A
#
# COMPACT_ATOMS: atom_id res chain seq x y z
N MET A 1 3.69 32.36 30.58
CA MET A 1 4.90 32.58 29.75
C MET A 1 5.99 31.74 30.38
N ASN A 2 6.31 30.51 29.95
CA ASN A 2 6.79 30.15 28.63
C ASN A 2 6.49 28.66 28.34
N SER A 3 5.47 28.42 27.53
CA SER A 3 5.22 27.15 26.85
C SER A 3 6.10 27.07 25.59
N PHE A 4 7.40 26.91 25.78
CA PHE A 4 8.40 26.90 24.69
C PHE A 4 9.07 25.52 24.51
N ILE A 5 8.39 24.44 24.88
CA ILE A 5 8.91 23.07 24.67
C ILE A 5 8.08 22.26 23.65
N SER A 6 6.91 22.73 23.19
CA SER A 6 5.95 21.84 22.51
C SER A 6 5.78 22.00 21.00
N SER A 7 6.68 22.65 20.27
CA SER A 7 6.50 22.85 18.81
C SER A 7 7.67 22.44 17.91
N MET A 8 8.79 21.95 18.47
CA MET A 8 9.96 21.54 17.68
C MET A 8 10.15 20.02 17.55
N GLN A 9 9.16 19.21 17.92
CA GLN A 9 9.18 17.74 17.74
C GLN A 9 8.13 17.19 16.75
N LEU A 10 7.38 18.06 16.08
CA LEU A 10 6.40 17.68 15.03
C LEU A 10 6.93 17.90 13.61
N GLY A 11 8.22 18.22 13.46
CA GLY A 11 8.89 18.34 12.18
C GLY A 11 9.85 17.17 12.01
N PHE A 12 9.64 16.36 10.96
CA PHE A 12 10.30 15.09 10.63
C PHE A 12 9.75 13.87 11.38
N ASN A 13 8.86 13.12 10.72
CA ASN A 13 9.03 11.68 10.40
C ASN A 13 7.67 10.94 10.27
N GLU A 14 6.84 11.27 9.29
CA GLU A 14 5.70 10.40 8.93
C GLU A 14 5.72 10.09 7.44
N SER A 15 6.55 9.12 7.12
CA SER A 15 6.40 8.27 5.95
C SER A 15 4.98 7.71 5.86
N PHE A 16 4.08 8.39 5.15
CA PHE A 16 2.68 7.99 5.03
C PHE A 16 2.59 6.54 4.55
N SER A 17 2.00 5.68 5.38
CA SER A 17 1.78 4.27 5.07
C SER A 17 0.34 3.97 5.42
N ALA A 18 -0.50 3.74 4.42
CA ALA A 18 -1.89 3.40 4.67
C ALA A 18 -2.01 1.89 4.85
N ILE A 19 -2.56 1.49 5.99
CA ILE A 19 -2.83 0.10 6.34
C ILE A 19 -4.34 -0.03 6.53
N THR A 20 -4.94 -0.92 5.76
CA THR A 20 -6.34 -1.31 5.98
C THR A 20 -6.42 -2.81 6.18
N VAL A 21 -7.21 -3.20 7.17
CA VAL A 21 -7.51 -4.59 7.51
C VAL A 21 -8.97 -4.87 7.23
N PHE A 22 -9.21 -5.89 6.42
CA PHE A 22 -10.53 -6.35 6.01
C PHE A 22 -10.83 -7.70 6.66
N GLN A 23 -12.08 -7.89 7.08
CA GLN A 23 -12.59 -9.18 7.52
C GLN A 23 -13.51 -9.74 6.44
N LEU A 24 -13.11 -10.84 5.79
CA LEU A 24 -13.71 -11.33 4.56
C LEU A 24 -14.24 -12.77 4.71
N SER A 25 -15.42 -13.03 4.16
CA SER A 25 -16.03 -14.37 4.02
C SER A 25 -15.52 -15.11 2.78
N ALA A 26 -14.20 -15.14 2.60
CA ALA A 26 -13.52 -15.84 1.51
C ALA A 26 -12.30 -16.59 2.04
N SER A 27 -11.74 -17.54 1.29
CA SER A 27 -10.47 -18.16 1.69
C SER A 27 -9.31 -17.13 1.65
N PRO A 28 -8.22 -17.29 2.42
CA PRO A 28 -7.07 -16.39 2.35
C PRO A 28 -6.49 -16.23 0.95
N SER A 29 -6.43 -17.31 0.16
CA SER A 29 -5.98 -17.26 -1.23
C SER A 29 -6.92 -16.47 -2.14
N ASP A 30 -8.24 -16.66 -1.99
CA ASP A 30 -9.22 -15.93 -2.80
C ASP A 30 -9.25 -14.44 -2.45
N ALA A 31 -9.16 -14.12 -1.16
CA ALA A 31 -9.08 -12.75 -0.67
C ALA A 31 -7.86 -12.01 -1.24
N VAL A 32 -6.68 -12.63 -1.18
CA VAL A 32 -5.45 -12.07 -1.77
C VAL A 32 -5.60 -11.94 -3.29
N SER A 33 -6.13 -12.94 -3.98
CA SER A 33 -6.33 -12.91 -5.43
C SER A 33 -7.24 -11.76 -5.87
N ARG A 34 -8.37 -11.57 -5.17
CA ARG A 34 -9.30 -10.44 -5.42
C ARG A 34 -8.64 -9.09 -5.17
N CYS A 35 -7.94 -8.95 -4.05
CA CYS A 35 -7.21 -7.71 -3.72
C CYS A 35 -6.16 -7.39 -4.79
N VAL A 36 -5.38 -8.39 -5.21
CA VAL A 36 -4.41 -8.26 -6.31
C VAL A 36 -5.09 -7.84 -7.61
N GLY A 37 -6.23 -8.43 -7.94
CA GLY A 37 -7.04 -8.05 -9.10
C GLY A 37 -7.42 -6.56 -9.09
N LEU A 38 -7.89 -6.06 -7.95
CA LEU A 38 -8.23 -4.65 -7.76
C LEU A 38 -7.00 -3.73 -7.84
N TRP A 39 -5.86 -4.16 -7.32
CA TRP A 39 -4.61 -3.40 -7.47
C TRP A 39 -4.09 -3.41 -8.91
N ASN A 40 -4.28 -4.51 -9.65
CA ASN A 40 -3.91 -4.59 -11.06
C ASN A 40 -4.74 -3.63 -11.91
N THR A 41 -6.04 -3.42 -11.63
CA THR A 41 -6.84 -2.40 -12.34
C THR A 41 -6.36 -0.98 -12.06
N LYS A 42 -5.73 -0.75 -10.89
CA LYS A 42 -5.04 0.50 -10.53
C LYS A 42 -3.63 0.61 -11.14
N GLY A 43 -3.15 -0.40 -11.85
CA GLY A 43 -1.86 -0.42 -12.54
C GLY A 43 -0.70 -0.96 -11.71
N ALA A 44 -0.96 -1.57 -10.56
CA ALA A 44 0.04 -2.31 -9.81
C ALA A 44 0.50 -3.56 -10.60
N ARG A 45 1.74 -3.97 -10.36
CA ARG A 45 2.35 -5.15 -11.00
C ARG A 45 3.03 -5.99 -9.94
N ARG A 46 2.98 -7.31 -10.08
CA ARG A 46 3.65 -8.22 -9.14
C ARG A 46 5.17 -8.05 -9.21
N THR A 47 5.80 -7.88 -8.04
CA THR A 47 7.23 -7.50 -7.94
C THR A 47 8.15 -8.71 -7.92
N SER A 48 7.86 -9.67 -7.05
CA SER A 48 8.76 -10.78 -6.80
C SER A 48 8.00 -12.07 -6.54
N THR A 49 8.53 -13.13 -7.15
CA THR A 49 8.15 -14.52 -6.84
C THR A 49 8.44 -14.81 -5.36
N GLY A 50 9.62 -14.44 -4.85
CA GLY A 50 10.11 -14.82 -3.51
C GLY A 50 9.35 -14.27 -2.28
N MET A 51 8.63 -13.16 -2.40
CA MET A 51 7.89 -12.60 -1.25
C MET A 51 6.71 -13.48 -0.84
N GLN A 52 6.11 -14.20 -1.78
CA GLN A 52 5.02 -15.14 -1.48
C GLN A 52 5.51 -16.27 -0.57
N GLU A 53 6.69 -16.83 -0.81
CA GLU A 53 7.30 -17.84 0.06
C GLU A 53 7.67 -17.24 1.43
N GLN A 54 8.14 -16.00 1.48
CA GLN A 54 8.46 -15.34 2.75
C GLN A 54 7.23 -15.16 3.66
N PHE A 55 6.08 -14.79 3.09
CA PHE A 55 4.82 -14.73 3.83
C PHE A 55 4.36 -16.13 4.24
N LYS A 56 4.43 -17.11 3.33
CA LYS A 56 4.03 -18.50 3.59
C LYS A 56 4.82 -19.13 4.74
N GLN A 57 6.13 -18.89 4.80
CA GLN A 57 7.00 -19.34 5.90
C GLN A 57 6.58 -18.80 7.28
N ARG A 58 5.80 -17.72 7.31
CA ARG A 58 5.30 -17.08 8.53
C ARG A 58 3.82 -17.38 8.80
N GLY A 59 3.23 -18.32 8.06
CA GLY A 59 1.82 -18.69 8.20
C GLY A 59 0.84 -17.76 7.48
N TRP A 60 1.33 -16.90 6.58
CA TRP A 60 0.50 -15.94 5.84
C TRP A 60 0.39 -16.32 4.36
N THR A 61 -0.80 -16.17 3.80
CA THR A 61 -0.97 -16.18 2.34
C THR A 61 -0.82 -14.76 1.85
N GLY A 62 0.11 -14.46 0.94
CA GLY A 62 0.30 -13.07 0.53
C GLY A 62 1.25 -12.87 -0.64
N THR A 63 1.34 -11.62 -1.09
CA THR A 63 2.21 -11.18 -2.18
C THR A 63 2.59 -9.71 -2.03
N GLU A 64 3.63 -9.31 -2.75
CA GLU A 64 4.04 -7.91 -2.90
C GLU A 64 3.82 -7.45 -4.36
N LEU A 65 3.20 -6.29 -4.51
CA LEU A 65 3.05 -5.57 -5.77
C LEU A 65 3.85 -4.26 -5.73
N ILE A 66 4.09 -3.69 -6.90
CA ILE A 66 4.60 -2.34 -7.08
C ILE A 66 3.60 -1.55 -7.91
N ILE A 67 3.30 -0.33 -7.48
CA ILE A 67 2.64 0.70 -8.27
C ILE A 67 3.60 1.86 -8.54
N GLY A 68 3.46 2.51 -9.69
CA GLY A 68 4.34 3.60 -10.14
C GLY A 68 5.49 3.14 -11.05
N HIS A 69 6.24 4.12 -11.56
CA HIS A 69 7.29 3.92 -12.54
C HIS A 69 8.66 3.86 -11.86
N SER A 70 9.51 2.88 -12.21
CA SER A 70 10.94 2.98 -11.91
C SER A 70 11.43 4.30 -12.50
N GLY A 71 12.01 5.22 -11.72
CA GLY A 71 12.35 6.60 -12.13
C GLY A 71 13.07 6.78 -13.50
N ARG A 72 13.60 5.72 -14.12
CA ARG A 72 14.08 5.71 -15.51
C ARG A 72 12.96 5.87 -16.57
N ALA A 73 11.76 5.32 -16.32
CA ALA A 73 10.59 5.45 -17.21
C ALA A 73 9.87 6.81 -17.04
N PHE A 74 10.02 7.47 -15.89
CA PHE A 74 9.59 8.85 -15.69
C PHE A 74 10.42 9.81 -16.55
N LEU A 75 11.74 9.61 -16.63
CA LEU A 75 12.59 10.43 -17.50
C LEU A 75 12.19 10.29 -18.97
N THR A 76 11.81 9.09 -19.43
CA THR A 76 11.36 8.92 -20.81
C THR A 76 9.95 9.50 -21.03
N ASN A 77 8.98 9.26 -20.16
CA ASN A 77 7.59 9.73 -20.41
C ASN A 77 7.35 11.21 -20.07
N VAL A 78 8.08 11.80 -19.12
CA VAL A 78 7.91 13.23 -18.76
C VAL A 78 8.69 14.16 -19.68
N LEU A 79 9.76 13.70 -20.32
CA LEU A 79 10.44 14.48 -21.36
C LEU A 79 9.56 14.65 -22.62
N PHE A 80 8.65 13.71 -22.91
CA PHE A 80 7.86 13.77 -24.13
C PHE A 80 6.56 14.59 -24.05
N GLU A 81 5.93 14.79 -22.88
CA GLU A 81 4.58 15.37 -22.89
C GLU A 81 4.25 16.64 -22.10
N THR A 82 4.95 17.14 -21.07
CA THR A 82 4.48 18.44 -20.50
C THR A 82 5.41 19.18 -19.56
N ARG A 83 5.92 20.33 -20.03
CA ARG A 83 6.36 21.42 -19.14
C ARG A 83 5.20 22.02 -18.31
N SER A 84 3.96 21.90 -18.79
CA SER A 84 2.78 22.59 -18.24
C SER A 84 2.21 21.92 -16.97
N TYR A 85 2.12 20.58 -16.94
CA TYR A 85 1.49 19.87 -15.82
C TYR A 85 2.39 19.73 -14.59
N ARG A 86 3.71 19.87 -14.71
CA ARG A 86 4.62 19.90 -13.55
C ARG A 86 4.29 21.06 -12.60
N ARG A 87 3.92 22.23 -13.16
CA ARG A 87 3.54 23.41 -12.37
C ARG A 87 2.19 23.20 -11.68
N LEU A 88 1.23 22.55 -12.37
CA LEU A 88 -0.08 22.16 -11.82
C LEU A 88 0.03 21.07 -10.74
N LEU A 89 0.92 20.08 -10.89
CA LEU A 89 1.20 19.08 -9.85
C LEU A 89 1.65 19.72 -8.52
N SER A 90 2.31 20.87 -8.59
CA SER A 90 2.86 21.57 -7.44
C SER A 90 1.87 22.55 -6.79
N HIS A 91 0.91 23.11 -7.56
CA HIS A 91 0.04 24.21 -7.09
C HIS A 91 -1.46 23.87 -7.07
N ALA A 92 -1.93 22.93 -7.89
CA ALA A 92 -3.33 22.55 -8.01
C ALA A 92 -3.48 21.03 -8.27
N PRO A 93 -3.08 20.17 -7.31
CA PRO A 93 -3.03 18.72 -7.47
C PRO A 93 -4.38 18.06 -7.80
N SER A 94 -5.50 18.67 -7.39
CA SER A 94 -6.86 18.18 -7.65
C SER A 94 -7.25 18.24 -9.13
N LEU A 95 -6.68 19.17 -9.91
CA LEU A 95 -6.97 19.36 -11.33
C LEU A 95 -6.13 18.45 -12.25
N VAL A 96 -5.25 17.63 -11.67
CA VAL A 96 -4.40 16.72 -12.42
C VAL A 96 -5.15 15.41 -12.66
N PRO A 97 -5.23 14.91 -13.91
CA PRO A 97 -5.77 13.59 -14.18
C PRO A 97 -4.99 12.48 -13.46
N ASP A 98 -5.68 11.46 -12.95
CA ASP A 98 -5.04 10.37 -12.18
C ASP A 98 -3.96 9.63 -12.98
N ARG A 99 -4.03 9.64 -14.31
CA ARG A 99 -2.98 9.07 -15.18
C ARG A 99 -1.63 9.79 -14.98
N ILE A 100 -1.64 11.11 -14.84
CA ILE A 100 -0.45 11.94 -14.64
C ILE A 100 0.01 11.88 -13.18
N LYS A 101 -0.93 11.88 -12.22
CA LYS A 101 -0.62 11.63 -10.80
C LYS A 101 0.13 10.30 -10.64
N ARG A 102 -0.36 9.24 -11.29
CA ARG A 102 0.30 7.93 -11.35
C ARG A 102 1.67 7.96 -12.00
N ALA A 103 1.84 8.75 -13.06
CA ALA A 103 3.13 8.89 -13.75
C ALA A 103 4.23 9.45 -12.83
N ALA A 104 3.86 10.32 -11.87
CA ALA A 104 4.79 10.91 -10.90
C ALA A 104 5.18 9.98 -9.75
N ILE A 105 4.45 8.87 -9.53
CA ILE A 105 4.77 7.88 -8.49
C ILE A 105 6.03 7.12 -8.90
N THR A 106 7.10 7.26 -8.13
CA THR A 106 8.44 6.77 -8.52
C THR A 106 8.76 5.33 -8.08
N LYS A 107 7.90 4.73 -7.24
CA LYS A 107 7.75 3.29 -6.90
C LYS A 107 7.17 3.16 -5.49
N VAL A 108 5.99 2.56 -5.37
CA VAL A 108 5.30 2.29 -4.09
C VAL A 108 5.07 0.80 -3.99
N TYR A 109 5.42 0.22 -2.84
CA TYR A 109 5.15 -1.18 -2.56
C TYR A 109 3.75 -1.34 -1.98
N VAL A 110 3.06 -2.37 -2.43
CA VAL A 110 1.76 -2.79 -1.91
C VAL A 110 1.92 -4.21 -1.41
N ASP A 111 1.91 -4.38 -0.09
CA ASP A 111 2.02 -5.67 0.57
C ASP A 111 0.61 -6.15 0.94
N ILE A 112 0.21 -7.31 0.43
CA ILE A 112 -1.13 -7.89 0.63
C ILE A 112 -0.93 -9.25 1.29
N ILE A 113 -1.44 -9.41 2.50
CA ILE A 113 -1.37 -10.67 3.24
C ILE A 113 -2.74 -11.03 3.81
N ALA A 114 -3.02 -12.31 3.95
CA ALA A 114 -4.23 -12.81 4.55
C ALA A 114 -3.97 -14.06 5.37
N ARG A 115 -4.73 -14.21 6.45
CA ARG A 115 -4.79 -15.42 7.28
C ARG A 115 -6.22 -15.73 7.67
N THR A 116 -6.49 -16.98 8.00
CA THR A 116 -7.73 -17.34 8.67
C THR A 116 -7.61 -17.02 10.15
N VAL A 117 -8.63 -16.38 10.71
CA VAL A 117 -8.78 -16.10 12.14
C VAL A 117 -10.04 -16.82 12.60
N GLU A 118 -9.94 -17.53 13.71
CA GLU A 118 -11.11 -18.12 14.36
C GLU A 118 -11.94 -17.00 14.98
N SER A 119 -13.19 -16.86 14.53
CA SER A 119 -14.19 -16.00 15.15
C SER A 119 -15.26 -16.87 15.81
N GLU A 120 -15.95 -16.32 16.81
CA GLU A 120 -16.96 -17.02 17.61
C GLU A 120 -18.07 -17.68 16.77
N SER A 121 -18.36 -17.14 15.58
CA SER A 121 -19.44 -17.61 14.70
C SER A 121 -18.97 -18.50 13.55
N SER A 122 -17.81 -18.20 12.94
CA SER A 122 -17.25 -18.93 11.80
C SER A 122 -15.81 -18.49 11.52
N PRO A 123 -14.97 -19.31 10.86
CA PRO A 123 -13.64 -18.87 10.44
C PRO A 123 -13.77 -17.72 9.43
N VAL A 124 -13.13 -16.59 9.73
CA VAL A 124 -13.11 -15.38 8.89
C VAL A 124 -11.69 -15.17 8.38
N THR A 125 -11.56 -14.66 7.16
CA THR A 125 -10.24 -14.27 6.65
C THR A 125 -9.94 -12.83 7.03
N GLU A 126 -8.85 -12.63 7.74
CA GLU A 126 -8.27 -11.32 8.00
C GLU A 126 -7.28 -10.99 6.87
N LEU A 127 -7.61 -10.02 6.02
CA LEU A 127 -6.73 -9.53 4.95
C LEU A 127 -6.17 -8.16 5.32
N TRP A 128 -4.85 -8.04 5.30
CA TRP A 128 -4.12 -6.80 5.49
C TRP A 128 -3.59 -6.30 4.16
N CYS A 129 -3.80 -5.03 3.89
CA CYS A 129 -3.27 -4.33 2.74
C CYS A 129 -2.47 -3.12 3.21
N LEU A 130 -1.15 -3.19 3.09
CA LEU A 130 -0.23 -2.11 3.41
C LEU A 130 0.27 -1.47 2.13
N THR A 131 0.26 -0.14 2.09
CA THR A 131 0.81 0.63 0.99
C THR A 131 1.92 1.55 1.51
N ASP A 132 3.13 1.34 1.00
CA ASP A 132 4.34 2.03 1.46
C ASP A 132 4.62 3.27 0.60
N TRP A 133 3.89 4.35 0.85
CA TRP A 133 4.09 5.65 0.19
C TRP A 133 5.30 6.42 0.75
N ALA A 134 5.89 5.90 1.83
CA ALA A 134 7.06 6.42 2.54
C ALA A 134 8.25 6.76 1.64
N THR A 135 8.44 5.96 0.60
CA THR A 135 9.52 6.16 -0.36
C THR A 135 8.98 6.95 -1.54
N ARG A 136 8.97 8.28 -1.45
CA ARG A 136 9.81 9.19 -2.27
C ARG A 136 9.29 10.63 -2.24
N MET A 137 10.20 11.53 -1.91
CA MET A 137 10.15 12.99 -1.93
C MET A 137 9.06 13.66 -2.81
N ASN A 138 8.30 14.54 -2.14
CA ASN A 138 7.81 15.83 -2.64
C ASN A 138 6.45 15.90 -3.36
N LEU A 139 5.46 15.10 -2.96
CA LEU A 139 4.06 15.25 -3.41
C LEU A 139 3.04 15.04 -2.28
N SER A 140 3.34 15.57 -1.08
CA SER A 140 2.67 15.27 0.19
C SER A 140 1.14 15.42 0.21
N GLY A 141 0.52 16.21 -0.67
CA GLY A 141 -0.94 16.30 -0.78
C GLY A 141 -1.58 15.32 -1.78
N LEU A 142 -0.86 15.00 -2.86
CA LEU A 142 -1.39 14.19 -3.97
C LEU A 142 -1.38 12.70 -3.63
N GLU A 143 -0.27 12.25 -3.03
CA GLU A 143 -0.07 10.86 -2.64
C GLU A 143 -1.06 10.45 -1.55
N ASN A 144 -1.33 11.34 -0.59
CA ASN A 144 -2.31 11.11 0.47
C ASN A 144 -3.72 10.88 -0.11
N SER A 145 -4.18 11.79 -0.98
CA SER A 145 -5.50 11.68 -1.62
C SER A 145 -5.64 10.41 -2.48
N TYR A 146 -4.57 10.01 -3.17
CA TYR A 146 -4.59 8.82 -4.03
C TYR A 146 -4.56 7.53 -3.21
N ALA A 147 -3.80 7.51 -2.12
CA ALA A 147 -3.74 6.38 -1.22
C ALA A 147 -5.07 6.15 -0.51
N GLU A 148 -5.64 7.19 0.10
CA GLU A 148 -6.97 7.14 0.73
C GLU A 148 -8.04 6.69 -0.27
N SER A 149 -8.09 7.30 -1.46
CA SER A 149 -9.01 6.90 -2.53
C SER A 149 -8.81 5.45 -2.98
N SER A 150 -7.56 4.98 -3.03
CA SER A 150 -7.26 3.60 -3.41
C SER A 150 -7.77 2.60 -2.37
N MET A 151 -7.58 2.89 -1.08
CA MET A 151 -8.06 2.02 0.01
C MET A 151 -9.58 2.03 0.10
N HIS A 152 -10.22 3.20 -0.02
CA HIS A 152 -11.68 3.33 -0.05
C HIS A 152 -12.30 2.53 -1.21
N SER A 153 -11.69 2.61 -2.40
CA SER A 153 -12.15 1.84 -3.56
C SER A 153 -12.01 0.32 -3.39
N LEU A 154 -11.02 -0.17 -2.61
CA LEU A 154 -10.95 -1.58 -2.25
C LEU A 154 -12.11 -1.98 -1.34
N GLU A 155 -12.40 -1.15 -0.35
CA GLU A 155 -13.51 -1.35 0.58
C GLU A 155 -14.85 -1.39 -0.15
N GLU A 156 -15.15 -0.40 -0.99
CA GLU A 156 -16.35 -0.38 -1.84
C GLU A 156 -16.44 -1.63 -2.71
N SER A 157 -15.32 -2.08 -3.27
CA SER A 157 -15.30 -3.26 -4.12
C SER A 157 -15.58 -4.55 -3.34
N PHE A 158 -15.04 -4.70 -2.13
CA PHE A 158 -15.31 -5.86 -1.28
C PHE A 158 -16.73 -5.84 -0.70
N ASN A 159 -17.22 -4.65 -0.35
CA ASN A 159 -18.60 -4.45 0.09
C ASN A 159 -19.60 -4.76 -1.03
N ALA A 160 -19.35 -4.28 -2.26
CA ALA A 160 -20.17 -4.58 -3.44
C ALA A 160 -20.18 -6.08 -3.80
N GLN A 161 -19.10 -6.81 -3.47
CA GLN A 161 -19.04 -8.27 -3.62
C GLN A 161 -19.79 -9.01 -2.50
N GLY A 162 -20.25 -8.32 -1.45
CA GLY A 162 -20.95 -8.92 -0.32
C GLY A 162 -20.07 -9.84 0.55
N ILE A 163 -18.74 -9.67 0.48
CA ILE A 163 -17.79 -10.54 1.20
C ILE A 163 -17.24 -9.92 2.48
N MET A 164 -17.54 -8.65 2.77
CA MET A 164 -17.14 -8.02 4.03
C MET A 164 -18.04 -8.49 5.16
N THR A 165 -17.43 -9.00 6.22
CA THR A 165 -18.12 -9.46 7.44
C THR A 165 -18.14 -8.41 8.55
N ALA A 166 -17.25 -7.42 8.45
CA ALA A 166 -17.19 -6.24 9.31
C ALA A 166 -16.66 -5.04 8.52
N PRO A 167 -16.90 -3.81 8.98
CA PRO A 167 -16.27 -2.60 8.43
C PRO A 167 -14.75 -2.71 8.40
N ALA A 168 -14.11 -2.07 7.42
CA ALA A 168 -12.66 -2.08 7.32
C ALA A 168 -12.03 -1.30 8.50
N ARG A 169 -10.90 -1.79 9.00
CA ARG A 169 -10.12 -1.11 10.05
C ARG A 169 -8.93 -0.41 9.41
N HIS A 170 -8.81 0.89 9.63
CA HIS A 170 -7.64 1.66 9.21
C HIS A 170 -6.67 1.78 10.39
N LEU A 171 -5.42 1.38 10.16
CA LEU A 171 -4.39 1.33 11.21
C LEU A 171 -3.21 2.23 10.83
N ASN A 172 -2.54 2.77 11.84
CA ASN A 172 -1.23 3.38 11.64
C ASN A 172 -0.14 2.31 11.70
N ARG A 173 1.06 2.66 11.20
CA ARG A 173 2.21 1.74 11.21
C ARG A 173 2.63 1.29 12.62
N TRP A 174 2.34 2.11 13.64
CA TRP A 174 2.64 1.81 15.05
C TRP A 174 1.63 0.86 15.69
N ASP A 175 0.45 0.70 15.09
CA ASP A 175 -0.64 -0.14 15.59
C ASP A 175 -0.55 -1.58 15.05
N ILE A 176 0.49 -1.91 14.27
CA ILE A 176 0.70 -3.25 13.72
C ILE A 176 1.10 -4.20 14.87
N PRO A 177 0.33 -5.26 15.13
CA PRO A 177 0.69 -6.29 16.09
C PRO A 177 1.98 -7.01 15.69
N SER A 178 2.77 -7.48 16.68
CA SER A 178 4.06 -8.12 16.44
C SER A 178 4.00 -9.44 15.66
N ASP A 179 2.84 -10.09 15.59
CA ASP A 179 2.60 -11.32 14.83
C ASP A 179 2.30 -11.07 13.33
N VAL A 180 2.15 -9.81 12.93
CA VAL A 180 1.85 -9.40 11.55
C VAL A 180 3.14 -8.94 10.86
N PRO A 181 3.62 -9.64 9.81
CA PRO A 181 4.94 -9.43 9.20
C PRO A 181 4.97 -8.23 8.23
N LEU A 182 4.38 -7.10 8.64
CA LEU A 182 4.27 -5.87 7.87
C LEU A 182 5.08 -4.72 8.50
N SER A 183 5.81 -4.98 9.57
CA SER A 183 6.74 -4.01 10.13
C SER A 183 7.87 -3.68 9.12
N LEU A 184 8.36 -2.45 9.14
CA LEU A 184 9.43 -2.02 8.21
C LEU A 184 10.68 -2.91 8.29
N PRO A 185 11.18 -3.28 9.49
CA PRO A 185 12.36 -4.14 9.61
C PRO A 185 12.13 -5.53 8.99
N GLU A 186 10.97 -6.14 9.24
CA GLU A 186 10.65 -7.47 8.73
C GLU A 186 10.47 -7.49 7.21
N LEU A 187 9.72 -6.53 6.66
CA LEU A 187 9.57 -6.39 5.21
C LEU A 187 10.92 -6.17 4.53
N THR A 188 11.81 -5.37 5.14
CA THR A 188 13.17 -5.15 4.61
C THR A 188 13.98 -6.45 4.61
N ALA A 189 13.93 -7.22 5.70
CA ALA A 189 14.61 -8.50 5.82
C ALA A 189 14.08 -9.53 4.81
N MET A 190 12.75 -9.63 4.67
CA MET A 190 12.09 -10.51 3.71
C MET A 190 12.43 -10.14 2.27
N ARG A 191 12.36 -8.85 1.90
CA ARG A 191 12.77 -8.36 0.57
C ARG A 191 14.24 -8.70 0.27
N LYS A 192 15.12 -8.66 1.26
CA LYS A 192 16.53 -9.07 1.13
C LYS A 192 16.65 -10.58 0.92
N ALA A 193 15.91 -11.39 1.68
CA ALA A 193 15.89 -12.84 1.55
C ALA A 193 15.33 -13.29 0.18
N ALA A 194 14.21 -12.72 -0.25
CA ALA A 194 13.58 -12.99 -1.55
C ALA A 194 14.46 -12.62 -2.76
N LYS A 195 15.42 -11.69 -2.59
CA LYS A 195 16.44 -11.39 -3.60
C LYS A 195 17.57 -12.40 -3.62
N LYS A 196 17.96 -12.94 -2.44
CA LYS A 196 19.04 -13.93 -2.32
C LYS A 196 18.65 -15.29 -2.89
N SER A 197 17.39 -15.70 -2.75
CA SER A 197 16.89 -16.97 -3.31
C SER A 197 16.81 -16.99 -4.85
N ARG A 198 17.28 -15.94 -5.53
CA ARG A 198 17.33 -15.82 -7.00
C ARG A 198 18.76 -15.95 -7.57
N GLY A 199 19.78 -15.95 -6.73
CA GLY A 199 21.19 -16.16 -7.12
C GLY A 199 21.64 -17.56 -6.74
#